data_AF-A0A251PHZ2-F1
#
_entry.id   AF-A0A251PHZ2-F1
#
_cell.length_a   1.000
_cell.length_b   1.000
_cell.length_c   1.000
_cell.angle_alpha   90.00
_cell.angle_beta   90.00
_cell.angle_gamma   90.00
#
_symmetry.space_group_name_H-M   'P 1'
#
loop_
_entity.id
_entity.type
_entity.pdbx_description
1 polymer ?
#
loop_
_entity_poly.entity_id
_entity_poly.type
_entity_poly.pdbx_seq_one_letter_code
_entity_poly.pdbx_strand_id
1 'polypeptide(L)'
;MAIFYRVRSLNYVSKCFSSINALYLQSPIRRFYSEQATSHFEVYDVYTGPNGLLHGGELRPWLLIDSSTIDPQTSRKLSLAVSNCTLKEKRDYAKKPAMLDAPVSGGVLAAEAGTLTFMAAKICNNLAMAISMLGVSESVALGQSLGISASTLTRVLNSSSGRCWSSDSYNPVPGVMEGVPSSRNYDGGFASKLMAKDLNLGATSAKEVGLKCPLTSQAQEIYTELCEDGHETEDFSCVFRHYYSGKNET
;
A
#
# COMPACT_ATOMS: atom_id res chain seq x y z
N MET A 1 -2.64 -12.41 -13.48
CA MET A 1 -3.39 -11.55 -14.41
C MET A 1 -2.78 -10.15 -14.34
N ALA A 2 -1.80 -9.86 -15.20
CA ALA A 2 -1.25 -8.51 -15.35
C ALA A 2 -2.13 -7.74 -16.35
N ILE A 3 -2.53 -6.53 -15.99
CA ILE A 3 -3.36 -5.69 -16.86
C ILE A 3 -2.48 -4.57 -17.37
N PHE A 4 -1.99 -4.71 -18.59
CA PHE A 4 -1.45 -3.59 -19.35
C PHE A 4 -2.61 -2.89 -20.05
N TYR A 5 -3.06 -1.76 -19.52
CA TYR A 5 -4.07 -0.97 -20.21
C TYR A 5 -3.48 -0.33 -21.46
N ARG A 6 -4.00 -0.74 -22.62
CA ARG A 6 -4.03 0.13 -23.81
C ARG A 6 -5.04 1.24 -23.55
N VAL A 7 -4.61 2.28 -22.84
CA VAL A 7 -5.43 3.47 -22.63
C VAL A 7 -5.57 4.19 -23.97
N ARG A 8 -6.73 4.03 -24.62
CA ARG A 8 -7.10 4.65 -25.90
C ARG A 8 -7.32 6.17 -25.81
N SER A 9 -7.16 6.77 -24.63
CA SER A 9 -7.33 8.20 -24.38
C SER A 9 -6.57 8.62 -23.11
N LEU A 10 -5.60 9.52 -23.25
CA LEU A 10 -4.64 10.06 -22.26
C LEU A 10 -5.20 10.52 -20.88
N ASN A 11 -6.49 10.35 -20.58
CA ASN A 11 -7.15 10.96 -19.43
C ASN A 11 -7.23 10.09 -18.15
N TYR A 12 -6.99 8.77 -18.21
CA TYR A 12 -7.32 7.88 -17.09
C TYR A 12 -6.17 7.60 -16.12
N VAL A 13 -4.93 7.40 -16.60
CA VAL A 13 -3.75 7.25 -15.71
C VAL A 13 -3.35 8.61 -15.08
N SER A 14 -3.69 9.72 -15.74
CA SER A 14 -3.46 11.08 -15.25
C SER A 14 -4.17 11.38 -13.91
N LYS A 15 -5.25 10.66 -13.55
CA LYS A 15 -5.97 10.88 -12.29
C LYS A 15 -5.27 10.25 -11.08
N CYS A 16 -4.54 9.14 -11.24
CA CYS A 16 -3.78 8.53 -10.15
C CYS A 16 -2.44 9.23 -9.89
N PHE A 17 -1.92 9.98 -10.87
CA PHE A 17 -0.56 10.55 -10.84
C PHE A 17 -0.52 12.10 -10.89
N SER A 18 -1.67 12.78 -10.72
CA SER A 18 -1.78 14.25 -10.85
C SER A 18 -0.91 15.08 -9.90
N SER A 19 -0.28 14.46 -8.89
CA SER A 19 0.55 15.14 -7.87
C SER A 19 2.05 14.91 -8.04
N ILE A 20 2.48 14.15 -9.06
CA ILE A 20 3.89 13.92 -9.38
C ILE A 20 4.09 14.40 -10.80
N ASN A 21 5.03 15.32 -11.04
CA ASN A 21 5.44 15.76 -12.38
C ASN A 21 6.10 14.61 -13.17
N ALA A 22 5.30 13.60 -13.56
CA ALA A 22 5.68 12.51 -14.43
C ALA A 22 5.15 12.82 -15.84
N LEU A 23 6.05 13.20 -16.75
CA LEU A 23 5.73 13.39 -18.17
C LEU A 23 5.38 12.04 -18.82
N TYR A 24 4.14 11.91 -19.31
CA TYR A 24 3.72 10.81 -20.16
C TYR A 24 4.21 11.02 -21.60
N LEU A 25 4.75 9.97 -22.21
CA LEU A 25 5.27 9.98 -23.58
C LEU A 25 4.17 10.36 -24.60
N GLN A 26 4.27 11.56 -25.17
CA GLN A 26 3.74 11.87 -26.50
C GLN A 26 4.89 11.81 -27.52
N SER A 27 5.05 10.69 -28.24
CA SER A 27 5.96 10.58 -29.40
C SER A 27 5.63 9.33 -30.24
N PRO A 28 5.75 9.36 -31.59
CA PRO A 28 4.99 8.50 -32.50
C PRO A 28 5.63 7.13 -32.78
N ILE A 29 6.17 6.47 -31.75
CA ILE A 29 6.66 5.09 -31.90
C ILE A 29 5.57 4.14 -31.41
N ARG A 30 4.66 3.83 -32.33
CA ARG A 30 3.72 2.71 -32.22
C ARG A 30 4.51 1.40 -32.25
N ARG A 31 4.95 0.90 -31.11
CA ARG A 31 5.20 -0.53 -30.92
C ARG A 31 4.44 -0.98 -29.68
N PHE A 32 3.19 -1.36 -29.95
CA PHE A 32 2.34 -2.10 -29.02
C PHE A 32 2.92 -3.50 -28.87
N TYR A 33 3.45 -3.85 -27.71
CA TYR A 33 3.44 -5.25 -27.28
C TYR A 33 2.12 -5.46 -26.56
N SER A 34 1.19 -6.15 -27.22
CA SER A 34 -0.13 -6.52 -26.72
C SER A 34 -0.12 -7.92 -26.11
N GLU A 35 0.99 -8.34 -25.52
CA GLU A 35 1.12 -9.66 -24.92
C GLU A 35 1.15 -9.52 -23.40
N GLN A 36 0.26 -10.26 -22.76
CA GLN A 36 0.27 -10.45 -21.31
C GLN A 36 1.61 -11.09 -20.95
N ALA A 37 2.55 -10.34 -20.40
CA ALA A 37 3.67 -10.96 -19.70
C ALA A 37 3.08 -11.65 -18.46
N THR A 38 3.03 -12.98 -18.50
CA THR A 38 2.52 -13.86 -17.45
C THR A 38 3.65 -14.39 -16.56
N SER A 39 4.90 -14.17 -16.96
CA SER A 39 6.10 -14.67 -16.28
C SER A 39 7.19 -13.61 -16.13
N HIS A 40 8.05 -13.80 -15.13
CA HIS A 40 9.23 -12.97 -14.90
C HIS A 40 10.21 -12.97 -16.08
N PHE A 41 10.23 -14.03 -16.90
CA PHE A 41 11.06 -14.11 -18.12
C PHE A 41 10.59 -13.14 -19.20
N GLU A 42 9.28 -13.02 -19.41
CA GLU A 42 8.71 -12.09 -20.40
C GLU A 42 8.92 -10.64 -19.98
N VAL A 43 8.75 -10.33 -18.69
CA VAL A 43 9.06 -8.98 -18.17
C VAL A 43 10.54 -8.67 -18.34
N TYR A 44 11.41 -9.63 -18.05
CA TYR A 44 12.85 -9.45 -18.25
C TYR A 44 13.19 -9.20 -19.72
N ASP A 45 12.62 -9.95 -20.65
CA ASP A 45 12.85 -9.78 -22.11
C ASP A 45 12.32 -8.44 -22.63
N VAL A 46 11.16 -7.96 -22.15
CA VAL A 46 10.65 -6.61 -22.48
C VAL A 46 11.66 -5.52 -22.13
N TYR A 47 12.43 -5.69 -21.06
CA TYR A 47 13.48 -4.75 -20.67
C TYR A 47 14.78 -4.98 -21.44
N THR A 48 15.31 -6.21 -21.41
CA THR A 48 16.70 -6.48 -21.81
C THR A 48 16.85 -7.17 -23.16
N GLY A 49 15.76 -7.59 -23.78
CA GLY A 49 15.75 -8.33 -25.03
C GLY A 49 16.33 -7.52 -26.20
N PRO A 50 16.55 -8.17 -27.36
CA PRO A 50 17.16 -7.53 -28.53
C PRO A 50 16.34 -6.35 -29.08
N ASN A 51 15.04 -6.26 -28.75
CA ASN A 51 14.18 -5.11 -29.04
C ASN A 51 13.59 -4.48 -27.75
N GLY A 52 14.21 -4.74 -26.60
CA GLY A 52 13.73 -4.33 -25.28
C GLY A 52 13.94 -2.84 -24.99
N LEU A 53 13.33 -2.36 -23.91
CA LEU A 53 13.38 -0.96 -23.48
C LEU A 53 14.80 -0.44 -23.24
N LEU A 54 15.72 -1.30 -22.81
CA LEU A 54 17.11 -0.97 -22.51
C LEU A 54 18.03 -1.13 -23.73
N HIS A 55 17.48 -1.50 -24.88
CA HIS A 55 18.25 -1.67 -26.10
C HIS A 55 18.96 -0.35 -26.48
N GLY A 56 20.27 -0.46 -26.76
CA GLY A 56 21.12 0.69 -27.10
C GLY A 56 21.63 1.48 -25.90
N GLY A 57 21.25 1.15 -24.65
CA GLY A 57 21.83 1.71 -23.43
C GLY A 57 21.54 3.19 -23.16
N GLU A 58 20.82 3.87 -24.05
CA GLU A 58 20.45 5.28 -23.92
C GLU A 58 18.93 5.44 -23.82
N LEU A 59 18.45 5.88 -22.67
CA LEU A 59 17.03 6.03 -22.37
C LEU A 59 16.60 7.50 -22.51
N ARG A 60 15.42 7.71 -23.08
CA ARG A 60 14.71 8.99 -22.99
C ARG A 60 13.97 9.17 -21.64
N PRO A 61 13.22 8.19 -21.13
CA PRO A 61 12.57 8.35 -19.82
C PRO A 61 13.62 8.28 -18.71
N TRP A 62 13.48 9.16 -17.72
CA TRP A 62 14.32 9.14 -16.51
C TRP A 62 13.77 8.19 -15.43
N LEU A 63 12.48 7.86 -15.49
CA LEU A 63 11.83 6.94 -14.56
C LEU A 63 11.04 5.88 -15.34
N LEU A 64 11.30 4.62 -15.03
CA LEU A 64 10.54 3.46 -15.48
C LEU A 64 9.76 2.93 -14.28
N ILE A 65 8.45 2.72 -14.42
CA ILE A 65 7.61 2.12 -13.37
C ILE A 65 7.16 0.77 -13.90
N ASP A 66 7.56 -0.31 -13.22
CA ASP A 66 7.04 -1.65 -13.50
C ASP A 66 5.90 -1.95 -12.54
N SER A 67 4.75 -2.30 -13.08
CA SER A 67 3.57 -2.70 -12.29
C SER A 67 3.26 -4.18 -12.41
N SER A 68 4.17 -4.94 -13.03
CA SER A 68 4.09 -6.38 -13.13
C SER A 68 4.32 -7.03 -11.77
N THR A 69 3.60 -8.11 -11.47
CA THR A 69 3.91 -8.93 -10.30
C THR A 69 4.99 -9.93 -10.68
N ILE A 70 6.26 -9.57 -10.42
CA ILE A 70 7.43 -10.43 -10.65
C ILE A 70 8.16 -10.73 -9.35
N ASP A 71 9.11 -11.68 -9.38
CA ASP A 71 9.91 -11.98 -8.21
C ASP A 71 10.87 -10.81 -7.88
N PRO A 72 11.14 -10.54 -6.58
CA PRO A 72 12.00 -9.43 -6.19
C PRO A 72 13.42 -9.47 -6.75
N GLN A 73 13.96 -10.65 -7.08
CA GLN A 73 15.31 -10.76 -7.64
C GLN A 73 15.34 -10.25 -9.08
N THR A 74 14.32 -10.56 -9.88
CA THR A 74 14.15 -10.01 -11.23
C THR A 74 13.99 -8.50 -11.19
N SER A 75 13.14 -7.94 -10.30
CA SER A 75 13.01 -6.49 -10.11
C SER A 75 14.36 -5.81 -9.80
N ARG A 76 15.15 -6.40 -8.90
CA ARG A 76 16.49 -5.89 -8.54
C ARG A 76 17.46 -5.94 -9.73
N LYS A 77 17.48 -7.04 -10.49
CA LYS A 77 18.32 -7.18 -11.69
C LYS A 77 17.95 -6.14 -12.75
N LEU A 78 16.65 -5.90 -12.96
CA LEU A 78 16.17 -4.90 -13.90
C LEU A 78 16.51 -3.48 -13.45
N SER A 79 16.32 -3.16 -12.16
CA SER A 79 16.71 -1.86 -11.61
C SER A 79 18.20 -1.58 -11.78
N LEU A 80 19.05 -2.60 -11.56
CA LEU A 80 20.48 -2.51 -11.83
C LEU A 80 20.78 -2.27 -13.32
N ALA A 81 20.14 -3.03 -14.22
CA ALA A 81 20.30 -2.87 -15.66
C ALA A 81 19.88 -1.46 -16.15
N VAL A 82 18.77 -0.95 -15.62
CA VAL A 82 18.30 0.43 -15.87
C VAL A 82 19.36 1.42 -15.41
N SER A 83 19.90 1.28 -14.19
CA SER A 83 20.90 2.21 -13.64
C SER A 83 22.23 2.27 -14.41
N ASN A 84 22.50 1.26 -15.24
CA ASN A 84 23.67 1.19 -16.13
C ASN A 84 23.44 1.92 -17.45
N CYS A 85 22.20 2.27 -17.78
CA CYS A 85 21.89 3.06 -18.95
C CYS A 85 22.18 4.55 -18.71
N THR A 86 22.34 5.31 -19.79
CA THR A 86 22.48 6.77 -19.77
C THR A 86 21.20 7.45 -20.20
N LEU A 87 21.00 8.71 -19.81
CA LEU A 87 19.89 9.52 -20.32
C LEU A 87 20.32 10.24 -21.60
N LYS A 88 19.49 10.17 -22.64
CA LYS A 88 19.70 10.93 -23.89
C LYS A 88 19.68 12.44 -23.67
N GLU A 89 18.94 12.89 -22.67
CA GLU A 89 18.83 14.29 -22.29
C GLU A 89 19.27 14.46 -20.84
N LYS A 90 20.21 15.38 -20.59
CA LYS A 90 20.57 15.76 -19.23
C LYS A 90 19.41 16.54 -18.62
N ARG A 91 18.91 16.09 -17.48
CA ARG A 91 17.89 16.78 -16.68
C ARG A 91 18.52 17.20 -15.35
N ASP A 92 18.24 18.41 -14.89
CA ASP A 92 18.82 18.96 -13.65
C ASP A 92 18.52 18.08 -12.43
N TYR A 93 17.38 17.40 -12.45
CA TYR A 93 16.87 16.54 -11.37
C TYR A 93 17.20 15.04 -11.53
N ALA A 94 17.77 14.61 -12.66
CA ALA A 94 18.10 13.20 -12.88
C ALA A 94 19.34 13.04 -13.76
N LYS A 95 20.41 12.48 -13.18
CA LYS A 95 21.68 12.20 -13.88
C LYS A 95 21.73 10.80 -14.49
N LYS A 96 20.86 9.90 -14.03
CA LYS A 96 20.73 8.51 -14.49
C LYS A 96 19.25 8.13 -14.54
N PRO A 97 18.86 7.18 -15.40
CA PRO A 97 17.55 6.60 -15.34
C PRO A 97 17.38 5.75 -14.07
N ALA A 98 16.16 5.71 -13.55
CA ALA A 98 15.76 4.95 -12.39
C ALA A 98 14.58 4.03 -12.72
N MET A 99 14.46 2.94 -11.97
CA MET A 99 13.32 2.03 -12.03
C MET A 99 12.63 1.97 -10.69
N LEU A 100 11.31 2.03 -10.70
CA LEU A 100 10.45 1.81 -9.55
C LEU A 100 9.65 0.52 -9.78
N ASP A 101 9.84 -0.44 -8.88
CA ASP A 101 9.01 -1.65 -8.81
C ASP A 101 7.74 -1.31 -8.02
N ALA A 102 6.59 -1.34 -8.69
CA ALA A 102 5.31 -0.84 -8.19
C ALA A 102 4.15 -1.75 -8.64
N PRO A 103 4.14 -3.03 -8.24
CA PRO A 103 3.06 -3.93 -8.58
C PRO A 103 1.75 -3.47 -7.93
N VAL A 104 0.66 -3.85 -8.60
CA VAL A 104 -0.68 -3.35 -8.29
C VAL A 104 -1.61 -4.48 -7.87
N SER A 105 -2.58 -4.17 -6.99
CA SER A 105 -3.70 -5.05 -6.65
C SER A 105 -5.05 -4.40 -6.94
N GLY A 106 -6.07 -5.21 -7.26
CA GLY A 106 -7.44 -4.75 -7.52
C GLY A 106 -8.15 -5.36 -8.74
N GLY A 107 -7.43 -6.08 -9.62
CA GLY A 107 -8.01 -6.70 -10.81
C GLY A 107 -8.52 -5.70 -11.86
N VAL A 108 -9.25 -6.19 -12.87
CA VAL A 108 -9.67 -5.38 -14.05
C VAL A 108 -10.65 -4.27 -13.65
N LEU A 109 -11.60 -4.56 -12.78
CA LEU A 109 -12.62 -3.58 -12.37
C LEU A 109 -12.01 -2.40 -11.62
N ALA A 110 -11.10 -2.64 -10.66
CA ALA A 110 -10.42 -1.56 -9.95
C ALA A 110 -9.55 -0.73 -10.89
N ALA A 111 -8.97 -1.36 -11.90
CA ALA A 111 -8.10 -0.65 -12.83
C ALA A 111 -8.86 0.15 -13.89
N GLU A 112 -10.04 -0.30 -14.32
CA GLU A 112 -10.99 0.52 -15.08
C GLU A 112 -11.52 1.70 -14.25
N ALA A 113 -11.75 1.49 -12.96
CA ALA A 113 -12.21 2.52 -12.02
C ALA A 113 -11.10 3.49 -11.55
N GLY A 114 -9.83 3.20 -11.84
CA GLY A 114 -8.69 3.99 -11.35
C GLY A 114 -8.43 3.87 -9.84
N THR A 115 -8.81 2.74 -9.24
CA THR A 115 -8.68 2.44 -7.81
C THR A 115 -7.64 1.35 -7.52
N LEU A 116 -6.68 1.13 -8.44
CA LEU A 116 -5.55 0.22 -8.20
C LEU A 116 -4.68 0.71 -7.05
N THR A 117 -4.14 -0.23 -6.28
CA THR A 117 -3.23 0.07 -5.17
C THR A 117 -1.80 -0.32 -5.52
N PHE A 118 -0.85 0.63 -5.51
CA PHE A 118 0.59 0.40 -5.70
C PHE A 118 1.29 0.06 -4.37
N MET A 119 2.20 -0.94 -4.32
CA MET A 119 2.74 -1.48 -3.06
C MET A 119 3.38 -0.45 -2.10
N ALA A 120 4.19 0.50 -2.56
CA ALA A 120 4.79 1.50 -1.65
C ALA A 120 3.73 2.43 -1.03
N ALA A 121 2.78 2.91 -1.86
CA ALA A 121 1.64 3.68 -1.38
C ALA A 121 0.74 2.85 -0.44
N LYS A 122 0.62 1.54 -0.70
CA LYS A 122 -0.13 0.61 0.14
C LYS A 122 0.49 0.45 1.52
N ILE A 123 1.81 0.27 1.59
CA ILE A 123 2.53 0.16 2.87
C ILE A 123 2.30 1.43 3.69
N CYS A 124 2.46 2.61 3.09
CA CYS A 124 2.20 3.88 3.78
C CYS A 124 0.73 4.01 4.24
N ASN A 125 -0.23 3.62 3.40
CA ASN A 125 -1.65 3.63 3.75
C ASN A 125 -1.96 2.69 4.92
N ASN A 126 -1.48 1.44 4.83
CA ASN A 126 -1.75 0.43 5.85
C ASN A 126 -1.04 0.76 7.16
N LEU A 127 0.14 1.36 7.11
CA LEU A 127 0.80 1.93 8.29
C LEU A 127 -0.06 3.00 8.96
N ALA A 128 -0.54 4.00 8.22
CA ALA A 128 -1.40 5.05 8.77
C ALA A 128 -2.69 4.46 9.36
N MET A 129 -3.33 3.53 8.65
CA MET A 129 -4.52 2.82 9.09
C MET A 129 -4.29 2.03 10.39
N ALA A 130 -3.17 1.31 10.50
CA ALA A 130 -2.81 0.55 11.70
C ALA A 130 -2.60 1.47 12.91
N ILE A 131 -1.82 2.54 12.75
CA ILE A 131 -1.56 3.51 13.81
C ILE A 131 -2.87 4.18 14.28
N SER A 132 -3.73 4.59 13.34
CA SER A 132 -5.04 5.16 13.68
C SER A 132 -5.94 4.15 14.39
N MET A 133 -5.95 2.88 13.98
CA MET A 133 -6.72 1.83 14.67
C MET A 133 -6.24 1.61 16.10
N LEU A 134 -4.92 1.53 16.31
CA LEU A 134 -4.31 1.41 17.63
C LEU A 134 -4.66 2.61 18.50
N GLY A 135 -4.51 3.84 17.98
CA GLY A 135 -4.83 5.06 18.71
C GLY A 135 -6.30 5.18 19.09
N VAL A 136 -7.22 4.79 18.19
CA VAL A 136 -8.67 4.76 18.51
C VAL A 136 -8.95 3.69 19.56
N SER A 137 -8.38 2.49 19.41
CA SER A 137 -8.58 1.38 20.34
C SER A 137 -8.08 1.73 21.75
N GLU A 138 -6.86 2.25 21.86
CA GLU A 138 -6.26 2.70 23.12
C GLU A 138 -7.07 3.84 23.75
N SER A 139 -7.43 4.86 22.95
CA SER A 139 -8.21 6.00 23.43
C SER A 139 -9.56 5.55 23.98
N VAL A 140 -10.26 4.64 23.30
CA VAL A 140 -11.57 4.17 23.74
C VAL A 140 -11.47 3.24 24.95
N ALA A 141 -10.50 2.32 24.99
CA ALA A 141 -10.28 1.45 26.15
C ALA A 141 -9.91 2.24 27.41
N LEU A 142 -9.08 3.28 27.27
CA LEU A 142 -8.80 4.23 28.35
C LEU A 142 -10.06 4.98 28.80
N GLY A 143 -10.85 5.49 27.84
CA GLY A 143 -12.12 6.16 28.13
C GLY A 143 -13.10 5.28 28.91
N GLN A 144 -13.24 4.01 28.54
CA GLN A 144 -14.05 3.03 29.26
C GLN A 144 -13.54 2.82 30.68
N SER A 145 -12.21 2.76 30.87
CA SER A 145 -11.59 2.63 32.19
C SER A 145 -11.83 3.87 33.08
N LEU A 146 -12.06 5.03 32.46
CA LEU A 146 -12.45 6.28 33.13
C LEU A 146 -13.97 6.45 33.29
N GLY A 147 -14.78 5.46 32.90
CA GLY A 147 -16.23 5.48 33.05
C GLY A 147 -17.00 6.19 31.94
N ILE A 148 -16.37 6.44 30.79
CA ILE A 148 -17.02 7.02 29.61
C ILE A 148 -17.47 5.88 28.68
N SER A 149 -18.74 5.90 28.24
CA SER A 149 -19.23 4.90 27.28
C SER A 149 -18.54 5.03 25.92
N ALA A 150 -18.37 3.91 25.21
CA ALA A 150 -17.67 3.91 23.93
C ALA A 150 -18.45 4.68 22.86
N SER A 151 -19.80 4.66 22.89
CA SER A 151 -20.62 5.46 21.99
C SER A 151 -20.42 6.95 22.21
N THR A 152 -20.34 7.38 23.48
CA THR A 152 -20.12 8.79 23.83
C THR A 152 -18.75 9.24 23.33
N LEU A 153 -17.71 8.45 23.59
CA LEU A 153 -16.35 8.79 23.19
C LEU A 153 -16.16 8.73 21.66
N THR A 154 -16.75 7.74 20.98
CA THR A 154 -16.76 7.66 19.52
C THR A 154 -17.41 8.89 18.89
N ARG A 155 -18.52 9.37 19.44
CA ARG A 155 -19.16 10.62 18.97
C ARG A 155 -18.25 11.82 19.14
N VAL A 156 -17.56 11.94 20.28
CA VAL A 156 -16.58 13.02 20.53
C VAL A 156 -15.43 12.94 19.53
N LEU A 157 -14.85 11.76 19.31
CA LEU A 157 -13.79 11.57 18.31
C LEU A 157 -14.27 12.02 16.92
N ASN A 158 -15.44 11.56 16.50
CA ASN A 158 -15.98 11.82 15.16
C ASN A 158 -16.47 13.26 14.94
N SER A 159 -16.65 14.05 15.99
CA SER A 159 -16.93 15.49 15.91
C SER A 159 -15.71 16.38 16.18
N SER A 160 -14.53 15.80 16.36
CA SER A 160 -13.32 16.51 16.80
C SER A 160 -12.10 16.15 15.92
N SER A 161 -10.91 16.62 16.32
CA SER A 161 -9.64 16.37 15.63
C SER A 161 -9.17 14.91 15.69
N GLY A 162 -9.74 14.09 16.57
CA GLY A 162 -9.44 12.66 16.67
C GLY A 162 -10.11 11.80 15.59
N ARG A 163 -10.99 12.38 14.76
CA ARG A 163 -11.72 11.66 13.72
C ARG A 163 -10.76 11.03 12.70
N CYS A 164 -10.97 9.75 12.42
CA CYS A 164 -10.31 9.04 11.33
C CYS A 164 -11.22 7.92 10.79
N TRP A 165 -10.79 7.27 9.70
CA TRP A 165 -11.53 6.15 9.11
C TRP A 165 -11.81 5.02 10.12
N SER A 166 -10.84 4.73 11.00
CA SER A 166 -11.00 3.71 12.05
C SER A 166 -12.07 4.07 13.08
N SER A 167 -12.37 5.36 13.30
CA SER A 167 -13.40 5.78 14.27
C SER A 167 -14.78 5.99 13.63
N ASP A 168 -14.84 6.47 12.39
CA ASP A 168 -16.09 6.87 11.73
C ASP A 168 -16.67 5.83 10.74
N SER A 169 -15.84 4.92 10.24
CA SER A 169 -16.23 3.96 9.20
C SER A 169 -15.88 2.50 9.54
N TYR A 170 -15.04 2.27 10.55
CA TYR A 170 -14.53 0.93 10.88
C TYR A 170 -14.28 0.74 12.39
N ASN A 171 -15.24 1.19 13.21
CA ASN A 171 -15.07 1.29 14.66
C ASN A 171 -14.73 -0.07 15.32
N PRO A 172 -13.67 -0.16 16.16
CA PRO A 172 -13.21 -1.44 16.71
C PRO A 172 -14.07 -1.94 17.88
N VAL A 173 -15.01 -1.14 18.39
CA VAL A 173 -15.78 -1.46 19.58
C VAL A 173 -17.06 -2.22 19.22
N PRO A 174 -17.23 -3.46 19.71
CA PRO A 174 -18.47 -4.22 19.52
C PRO A 174 -19.67 -3.48 20.10
N GLY A 175 -20.74 -3.34 19.31
CA GLY A 175 -21.96 -2.63 19.70
C GLY A 175 -22.03 -1.16 19.32
N VAL A 176 -20.93 -0.53 18.87
CA VAL A 176 -20.93 0.89 18.47
C VAL A 176 -21.32 1.11 17.01
N MET A 177 -20.97 0.18 16.12
CA MET A 177 -21.20 0.31 14.68
C MET A 177 -21.63 -1.03 14.08
N GLU A 178 -22.66 -1.01 13.23
CA GLU A 178 -23.11 -2.19 12.48
C GLU A 178 -22.31 -2.38 11.20
N GLY A 179 -22.29 -3.62 10.68
CA GLY A 179 -21.68 -3.93 9.38
C GLY A 179 -20.14 -4.01 9.36
N VAL A 180 -19.48 -3.65 10.47
CA VAL A 180 -18.02 -3.74 10.64
C VAL A 180 -17.64 -5.03 11.38
N PRO A 181 -16.37 -5.50 11.31
CA PRO A 181 -15.96 -6.75 11.93
C PRO A 181 -16.22 -6.83 13.43
N SER A 182 -16.05 -5.73 14.17
CA SER A 182 -16.33 -5.68 15.61
C SER A 182 -17.78 -6.04 15.96
N SER A 183 -18.73 -5.87 15.03
CA SER A 183 -20.14 -6.26 15.18
C SER A 183 -20.40 -7.76 15.00
N ARG A 184 -19.38 -8.54 14.61
CA ARG A 184 -19.47 -9.98 14.29
C ARG A 184 -18.23 -10.72 14.79
N ASN A 185 -17.84 -10.46 16.04
CA ASN A 185 -16.69 -11.10 16.70
C ASN A 185 -15.38 -11.02 15.91
N TYR A 186 -15.19 -9.92 15.17
CA TYR A 186 -14.01 -9.68 14.34
C TYR A 186 -13.84 -10.70 13.19
N ASP A 187 -14.91 -11.41 12.81
CA ASP A 187 -14.88 -12.33 11.67
C ASP A 187 -14.77 -11.61 10.32
N GLY A 188 -13.91 -12.13 9.45
CA GLY A 188 -13.66 -11.63 8.11
C GLY A 188 -12.82 -10.35 8.12
N GLY A 189 -13.08 -9.42 7.20
CA GLY A 189 -12.35 -8.16 7.13
C GLY A 189 -10.89 -8.31 6.69
N PHE A 190 -9.98 -7.59 7.33
CA PHE A 190 -8.55 -7.59 7.05
C PHE A 190 -7.78 -8.24 8.21
N ALA A 191 -7.37 -9.49 8.02
CA ALA A 191 -6.79 -10.32 9.07
C ALA A 191 -5.53 -9.69 9.72
N SER A 192 -5.41 -9.84 11.05
CA SER A 192 -4.28 -9.35 11.85
C SER A 192 -2.93 -9.84 11.33
N LYS A 193 -2.84 -11.09 10.85
CA LYS A 193 -1.62 -11.62 10.21
C LYS A 193 -1.17 -10.83 8.98
N LEU A 194 -2.14 -10.35 8.19
CA LEU A 194 -1.86 -9.55 6.99
C LEU A 194 -1.43 -8.13 7.40
N MET A 195 -2.02 -7.57 8.45
CA MET A 195 -1.58 -6.30 9.01
C MET A 195 -0.14 -6.38 9.55
N ALA A 196 0.17 -7.41 10.35
CA ALA A 196 1.52 -7.65 10.86
C ALA A 196 2.55 -7.78 9.73
N LYS A 197 2.20 -8.51 8.66
CA LYS A 197 3.03 -8.62 7.45
C LYS A 197 3.29 -7.26 6.80
N ASP A 198 2.27 -6.44 6.61
CA ASP A 198 2.40 -5.13 5.96
C ASP A 198 3.20 -4.14 6.82
N LEU A 199 3.05 -4.20 8.15
CA LEU A 199 3.86 -3.42 9.09
C LEU A 199 5.32 -3.86 9.10
N ASN A 200 5.61 -5.15 9.01
CA ASN A 200 6.98 -5.65 8.86
C ASN A 200 7.64 -5.18 7.55
N LEU A 201 6.88 -5.13 6.45
CA LEU A 201 7.35 -4.52 5.20
C LEU A 201 7.67 -3.03 5.40
N GLY A 202 6.77 -2.29 6.06
CA GLY A 202 6.98 -0.88 6.40
C GLY A 202 8.21 -0.63 7.28
N ALA A 203 8.40 -1.43 8.32
CA ALA A 203 9.55 -1.35 9.21
C ALA A 203 10.86 -1.66 8.48
N THR A 204 10.86 -2.70 7.64
CA THR A 204 12.02 -3.06 6.81
C THR A 204 12.37 -1.92 5.85
N SER A 205 11.37 -1.37 5.14
CA SER A 205 11.57 -0.24 4.23
C SER A 205 12.10 1.00 4.95
N ALA A 206 11.57 1.34 6.13
CA ALA A 206 12.05 2.46 6.93
C ALA A 206 13.53 2.29 7.31
N LYS A 207 13.93 1.07 7.72
CA LYS A 207 15.32 0.73 8.05
C LYS A 207 16.25 0.85 6.83
N GLU A 208 15.82 0.37 5.67
CA GLU A 208 16.61 0.43 4.43
C GLU A 208 16.92 1.87 4.00
N VAL A 209 15.98 2.80 4.18
CA VAL A 209 16.15 4.22 3.81
C VAL A 209 16.65 5.10 4.96
N GLY A 210 16.92 4.52 6.14
CA GLY A 210 17.37 5.25 7.33
C GLY A 210 16.32 6.22 7.90
N LEU A 211 15.02 6.00 7.63
CA LEU A 211 13.94 6.81 8.18
C LEU A 211 13.56 6.33 9.57
N LYS A 212 13.49 7.26 10.54
CA LYS A 212 13.04 6.95 11.89
C LYS A 212 11.51 6.88 11.93
N CYS A 213 10.95 5.69 12.14
CA CYS A 213 9.51 5.45 12.20
C CYS A 213 9.11 4.76 13.52
N PRO A 214 9.09 5.47 14.66
CA PRO A 214 8.89 4.85 15.97
C PRO A 214 7.51 4.19 16.12
N LEU A 215 6.47 4.81 15.58
CA LEU A 215 5.11 4.26 15.61
C LEU A 215 4.97 3.00 14.75
N THR A 216 5.77 2.87 13.68
CA THR A 216 5.79 1.66 12.86
C THR A 216 6.33 0.48 13.65
N SER A 217 7.45 0.68 14.37
CA SER A 217 8.03 -0.36 15.23
C SER A 217 7.06 -0.79 16.32
N GLN A 218 6.44 0.17 17.02
CA GLN A 218 5.47 -0.16 18.07
C GLN A 218 4.24 -0.88 17.52
N ALA A 219 3.70 -0.43 16.38
CA ALA A 219 2.56 -1.08 15.74
C ALA A 219 2.91 -2.50 15.29
N GLN A 220 4.10 -2.70 14.72
CA GLN A 220 4.57 -4.03 14.33
C GLN A 220 4.62 -4.98 15.54
N GLU A 221 5.18 -4.53 16.66
CA GLU A 221 5.26 -5.33 17.90
C GLU A 221 3.87 -5.74 18.38
N ILE A 222 2.95 -4.77 18.50
CA ILE A 222 1.57 -5.03 18.96
C ILE A 222 0.85 -6.07 18.08
N TYR A 223 0.90 -5.92 16.76
CA TYR A 223 0.24 -6.87 15.87
C TYR A 223 0.96 -8.23 15.79
N THR A 224 2.26 -8.28 16.10
CA THR A 224 2.99 -9.54 16.21
C THR A 224 2.54 -10.30 17.46
N GLU A 225 2.52 -9.63 18.62
CA GLU A 225 2.02 -10.18 19.88
C GLU A 225 0.58 -10.67 19.76
N LEU A 226 -0.30 -9.85 19.16
CA LEU A 226 -1.69 -10.23 18.89
C LEU A 226 -1.82 -11.52 18.05
N CYS A 227 -0.92 -11.73 17.08
CA CYS A 227 -0.90 -12.96 16.29
C CYS A 227 -0.34 -14.15 17.08
N GLU A 228 0.65 -13.92 17.94
CA GLU A 228 1.22 -14.95 18.82
C GLU A 228 0.21 -15.43 19.87
N ASP A 229 -0.71 -14.56 20.28
CA ASP A 229 -1.83 -14.86 21.17
C ASP A 229 -2.99 -15.61 20.49
N GLY A 230 -2.87 -15.93 19.19
CA GLY A 230 -3.84 -16.75 18.45
C GLY A 230 -4.97 -15.98 17.76
N HIS A 231 -4.84 -14.66 17.63
CA HIS A 231 -5.82 -13.80 16.94
C HIS A 231 -5.39 -13.45 15.50
N GLU A 232 -4.56 -14.29 14.87
CA GLU A 232 -3.97 -13.97 13.58
C GLU A 232 -4.97 -13.96 12.42
N THR A 233 -6.08 -14.70 12.56
CA THR A 233 -7.15 -14.82 11.54
C THR A 233 -8.27 -13.80 11.71
N GLU A 234 -8.40 -13.21 12.90
CA GLU A 234 -9.40 -12.18 13.18
C GLU A 234 -9.03 -10.87 12.48
N ASP A 235 -10.03 -10.01 12.22
CA ASP A 235 -9.80 -8.67 11.68
C ASP A 235 -8.90 -7.85 12.61
N PHE A 236 -8.00 -7.05 12.04
CA PHE A 236 -7.03 -6.24 12.77
C PHE A 236 -7.64 -5.29 13.82
N SER A 237 -8.91 -4.92 13.71
CA SER A 237 -9.63 -4.15 14.73
C SER A 237 -9.83 -4.91 16.05
N CYS A 238 -9.60 -6.24 16.08
CA CYS A 238 -9.69 -7.07 17.27
C CYS A 238 -8.65 -6.70 18.33
N VAL A 239 -7.61 -5.94 17.96
CA VAL A 239 -6.62 -5.36 18.87
C VAL A 239 -7.26 -4.58 20.04
N PHE A 240 -8.42 -3.95 19.82
CA PHE A 240 -9.18 -3.31 20.89
C PHE A 240 -9.56 -4.29 22.00
N ARG A 241 -10.10 -5.45 21.64
CA ARG A 241 -10.54 -6.47 22.59
C ARG A 241 -9.35 -7.23 23.18
N HIS A 242 -8.43 -7.68 22.33
CA HIS A 242 -7.45 -8.69 22.71
C HIS A 242 -6.15 -8.10 23.25
N TYR A 243 -5.72 -6.93 22.76
CA TYR A 243 -4.53 -6.25 23.26
C TYR A 243 -4.86 -5.22 24.35
N TYR A 244 -5.83 -4.34 24.09
CA TYR A 244 -6.21 -3.27 25.03
C TYR A 244 -7.25 -3.69 26.08
N SER A 245 -7.74 -4.93 26.05
CA SER A 245 -8.78 -5.43 26.97
C SER A 245 -10.06 -4.57 26.97
N GLY A 246 -10.38 -3.97 25.83
CA GLY A 246 -11.56 -3.13 25.62
C GLY A 246 -12.87 -3.91 25.77
N LYS A 247 -13.88 -3.25 26.31
CA LYS A 247 -15.19 -3.85 26.59
C LYS A 247 -16.18 -3.57 25.47
N ASN A 248 -17.15 -4.46 25.29
CA ASN A 248 -18.28 -4.19 24.40
C ASN A 248 -19.07 -2.97 24.91
N GLU A 249 -19.72 -2.25 24.01
CA GLU A 249 -20.75 -1.30 24.40
C GLU A 249 -21.99 -2.09 24.86
N THR A 250 -22.54 -1.67 26.00
CA THR A 250 -23.73 -2.26 26.64
C THR A 250 -24.90 -1.29 26.62
#